data_AF-X0T309-F1
#
_entry.id   AF-X0T309-F1
#
_cell.length_a   1.000
_cell.length_b   1.000
_cell.length_c   1.000
_cell.angle_alpha   90.00
_cell.angle_beta   90.00
_cell.angle_gamma   90.00
#
_symmetry.space_group_name_H-M   'P 1'
#
loop_
_entity.id
_entity.type
_entity.pdbx_description
1 polymer ?
#
loop_
_entity_poly.entity_id
_entity_poly.type
_entity_poly.pdbx_seq_one_letter_code
_entity_poly.pdbx_strand_id
1 'polypeptide(L)' 'GEPLKTEEIETLLAHREAAHRAATCPHGRPTALILRKRDLEKQFGRDYAAGRRATETDDVLPY' A
#
# COMPACT_ATOMS: atom_id res chain seq x y z
N GLY A 1 18.14 11.24 -6.64
CA GLY A 1 17.83 9.84 -6.97
C GLY A 1 17.77 9.72 -8.47
N GLU A 2 18.03 8.52 -8.99
CA GLU A 2 17.89 8.24 -10.42
C GLU A 2 16.47 7.72 -10.70
N PRO A 3 15.75 8.28 -11.69
CA PRO A 3 14.42 7.79 -12.03
C PRO A 3 14.52 6.44 -12.71
N LEU A 4 13.68 5.50 -12.29
CA LEU A 4 13.56 4.18 -12.88
C LEU A 4 12.39 4.15 -13.86
N LYS A 5 12.56 3.42 -14.96
CA LYS A 5 11.46 3.06 -15.87
C LYS A 5 10.59 1.99 -15.23
N THR A 6 9.36 1.86 -15.73
CA THR A 6 8.40 0.87 -15.25
C THR A 6 8.97 -0.55 -15.34
N GLU A 7 9.63 -0.89 -16.44
CA GLU A 7 10.18 -2.23 -16.68
C GLU A 7 11.33 -2.55 -15.70
N GLU A 8 12.11 -1.53 -15.33
CA GLU A 8 13.20 -1.67 -14.34
C GLU A 8 12.62 -1.91 -12.94
N ILE A 9 11.54 -1.21 -12.59
CA ILE A 9 10.83 -1.41 -11.32
C ILE A 9 10.26 -2.82 -11.24
N GLU A 10 9.58 -3.29 -12.29
CA GLU A 10 9.02 -4.65 -12.36
C GLU A 10 10.10 -5.72 -12.19
N THR A 11 11.23 -5.55 -12.88
CA THR A 11 12.39 -6.45 -12.77
C THR A 11 12.93 -6.52 -11.34
N LEU A 12 13.07 -5.37 -10.67
CA LEU A 12 13.54 -5.31 -9.28
C LEU A 12 12.55 -5.98 -8.31
N LEU A 13 11.24 -5.81 -8.53
CA LEU A 13 10.22 -6.47 -7.72
C LEU A 13 10.22 -7.99 -7.90
N ALA A 14 10.40 -8.48 -9.13
CA ALA A 14 10.52 -9.92 -9.40
C ALA A 14 11.74 -10.52 -8.69
N HIS A 15 12.89 -9.85 -8.74
CA HIS A 15 14.10 -10.26 -8.01
C HIS A 15 13.90 -10.29 -6.50
N ARG A 16 13.12 -9.35 -5.95
CA ARG A 16 12.82 -9.27 -4.52
C ARG A 16 12.12 -10.54 -4.01
N GLU A 17 11.16 -11.06 -4.75
CA GLU A 17 10.41 -12.27 -4.34
C GLU A 17 11.30 -13.52 -4.30
N ALA A 18 12.35 -13.57 -5.13
CA ALA A 18 13.33 -14.67 -5.13
C ALA A 18 14.38 -14.55 -4.01
N ALA A 19 14.51 -13.40 -3.35
CA ALA A 19 15.57 -13.14 -2.39
C ALA A 19 15.23 -13.64 -0.97
N HIS A 20 16.16 -14.35 -0.34
CA HIS A 20 16.07 -14.65 1.10
C HIS A 20 16.14 -13.36 1.93
N ARG A 21 15.19 -13.16 2.85
CA ARG A 21 15.09 -11.99 3.75
C ARG A 21 14.98 -10.64 3.02
N ALA A 22 14.15 -10.58 1.97
CA ALA A 22 13.94 -9.41 1.12
C ALA A 22 13.41 -8.13 1.81
N ALA A 23 13.09 -8.17 3.12
CA ALA A 23 12.63 -7.01 3.90
C ALA A 23 13.77 -6.20 4.53
N THR A 24 15.00 -6.73 4.54
CA THR A 24 16.17 -6.08 5.13
C THR A 24 17.39 -6.26 4.24
N CYS A 25 18.18 -5.21 4.03
CA CYS A 25 19.47 -5.35 3.37
C CYS A 25 20.49 -6.05 4.29
N PRO A 26 21.65 -6.50 3.78
CA PRO A 26 22.68 -7.19 4.58
C PRO A 26 23.18 -6.40 5.80
N HIS A 27 23.00 -5.07 5.80
CA HIS A 27 23.39 -4.17 6.89
C HIS A 27 22.24 -3.86 7.87
N GLY A 28 21.10 -4.55 7.74
CA GLY A 28 19.94 -4.40 8.63
C GLY A 28 19.02 -3.21 8.33
N ARG A 29 19.24 -2.46 7.24
CA ARG A 29 18.31 -1.38 6.85
C ARG A 29 17.06 -1.98 6.20
N PRO A 30 15.85 -1.51 6.56
CA PRO A 30 14.62 -1.98 5.93
C PRO A 30 14.61 -1.59 4.45
N THR A 31 14.26 -2.55 3.59
CA THR A 31 14.13 -2.37 2.13
C THR A 31 12.68 -2.33 1.68
N ALA A 32 11.73 -2.62 2.57
CA ALA A 32 10.31 -2.57 2.31
C ALA A 32 9.54 -2.05 3.53
N LEU A 33 8.45 -1.33 3.29
CA LEU A 33 7.46 -0.93 4.28
C LEU A 33 6.09 -1.45 3.81
N ILE A 34 5.33 -2.08 4.72
CA ILE A 34 3.98 -2.55 4.40
C ILE A 34 2.98 -1.50 4.90
N LEU A 35 2.33 -0.82 3.97
CA LEU A 35 1.22 0.09 4.25
C LEU A 35 -0.09 -0.64 3.98
N ARG A 36 -0.84 -0.98 5.04
CA ARG A 36 -2.14 -1.64 4.87
C ARG A 36 -3.19 -0.61 4.52
N LYS A 37 -4.07 -0.94 3.56
CA LYS A 37 -5.19 -0.08 3.15
C LYS A 37 -6.04 0.42 4.33
N ARG A 38 -6.44 -0.47 5.25
CA ARG A 38 -7.20 -0.10 6.46
C ARG A 38 -6.46 0.91 7.36
N ASP A 39 -5.14 0.80 7.46
CA ASP A 39 -4.33 1.63 8.35
C ASP A 39 -4.20 3.03 7.72
N LEU A 40 -4.05 3.09 6.38
CA LEU A 40 -4.14 4.33 5.61
C LEU A 40 -5.53 4.96 5.74
N GLU A 41 -6.61 4.21 5.53
CA GLU A 41 -7.98 4.70 5.67
C GLU A 41 -8.23 5.32 7.03
N LYS A 42 -7.83 4.63 8.11
CA LYS A 42 -7.91 5.17 9.47
C LYS A 42 -7.10 6.46 9.63
N GLN A 43 -5.86 6.52 9.11
CA GLN A 43 -5.03 7.73 9.17
C GLN A 43 -5.63 8.92 8.42
N PHE A 44 -6.37 8.66 7.34
CA PHE A 44 -7.07 9.69 6.57
C PHE A 44 -8.53 9.90 6.99
N GLY A 45 -8.98 9.30 8.11
CA GLY A 45 -10.35 9.44 8.61
C GLY A 45 -11.44 8.78 7.76
N ARG A 46 -11.08 7.89 6.84
CA ARG A 46 -11.97 7.14 5.94
C ARG A 46 -12.36 5.78 6.49
N ASP A 47 -12.55 5.66 7.81
CA ASP A 47 -12.99 4.40 8.40
C ASP A 47 -14.39 4.06 7.89
N TYR A 48 -14.52 3.01 7.08
CA TYR A 48 -15.80 2.54 6.53
C TYR A 48 -16.84 2.24 7.61
N ALA A 49 -16.43 1.93 8.85
CA ALA A 49 -17.33 1.76 9.98
C ALA A 49 -17.91 3.09 10.49
N ALA A 50 -17.16 4.19 10.35
CA ALA A 50 -17.63 5.54 10.65
C ALA A 50 -18.54 6.08 9.51
N GLY A 51 -18.20 5.79 8.25
CA GLY A 51 -18.99 6.19 7.08
C GLY A 51 -20.39 5.55 7.02
N ARG A 52 -20.51 4.26 7.41
CA ARG A 52 -21.80 3.56 7.47
C ARG A 52 -22.79 4.11 8.51
N ARG A 53 -22.32 4.85 9.53
CA ARG A 53 -23.21 5.51 10.51
C ARG A 53 -23.75 6.84 10.02
N ALA A 54 -23.18 7.39 8.94
CA ALA A 54 -23.56 8.70 8.40
C ALA A 54 -24.52 8.63 7.20
N THR A 55 -24.70 7.45 6.58
CA THR A 55 -25.55 7.27 5.40
C THR A 55 -26.71 6.31 5.69
N GLU A 56 -27.58 6.69 6.64
CA GLU A 56 -28.97 6.21 6.71
C GLU A 56 -29.93 7.32 6.24
N THR A 57 -29.51 8.07 5.23
CA THR A 57 -30.38 8.87 4.38
C THR A 57 -29.79 8.80 2.99
N ASP A 58 -30.55 8.16 2.09
CA ASP A 58 -30.54 8.21 0.63
C ASP A 58 -29.28 8.74 -0.05
N ASP A 59 -28.62 7.88 -0.84
CA ASP A 59 -28.37 8.21 -2.25
C ASP A 59 -27.82 6.98 -3.01
N VAL A 60 -28.57 6.61 -4.05
CA VAL A 60 -28.17 5.64 -5.07
C VAL A 60 -27.04 6.26 -5.89
N LEU A 61 -25.85 5.64 -5.89
CA LEU A 61 -24.79 5.99 -6.83
C LEU A 61 -25.10 5.36 -8.20
N PRO A 62 -25.30 6.13 -9.29
CA PRO A 62 -25.28 5.55 -10.61
C PRO A 62 -23.83 5.20 -10.97
N TYR A 63 -23.69 4.06 -11.63
CA TYR A 63 -22.43 3.53 -12.17
C TYR A 63 -21.60 4.56 -12.92
#